data_AF-A0A952WEK6-F1
#
_entry.id   AF-A0A952WEK6-F1
#
_cell.length_a   1.000
_cell.length_b   1.000
_cell.length_c   1.000
_cell.angle_alpha   90.00
_cell.angle_beta   90.00
_cell.angle_gamma   90.00
#
_symmetry.space_group_name_H-M   'P 1'
#
loop_
_entity.id
_entity.type
_entity.pdbx_description
1 polymer ?
#
loop_
_entity_poly.entity_id
_entity_poly.type
_entity_poly.pdbx_seq_one_letter_code
_entity_poly.pdbx_strand_id
1 'polypeptide(L)'
;MASSNAGYGMYGSAPSTSGLVYGVYGATNSTVSGYGVFSAGNFGASGTKSFRIDHPTDPTNKFLLHYCIESPEVLNSYSGTIRLDGSGNAEVALPDYFAAINADPRYALTAVGAPMPLLHVSREISAAALSVDHKAGQPIARCSFSISGGTPGGKVSWRIDAVRNDLWVRTNGAPVEIDKVGLERAAYQHPEQYGKPPRTIPFAESEVKSITERD
;
A
#
# COMPACT_ATOMS: atom_id res chain seq x y z
N MET A 1 -10.18 25.52 -12.45
CA MET A 1 -10.76 24.72 -11.35
C MET A 1 -11.99 24.02 -11.89
N ALA A 2 -12.09 22.70 -11.75
CA ALA A 2 -13.31 21.99 -12.08
C ALA A 2 -14.15 21.89 -10.79
N SER A 3 -15.33 22.51 -10.77
CA SER A 3 -16.27 22.50 -9.63
C SER A 3 -17.39 21.48 -9.80
N SER A 4 -17.14 20.41 -10.56
CA SER A 4 -18.12 19.35 -10.83
C SER A 4 -18.06 18.23 -9.79
N ASN A 5 -19.22 17.73 -9.37
CA ASN A 5 -19.34 16.52 -8.54
C ASN A 5 -19.14 15.22 -9.34
N ALA A 6 -18.95 15.32 -10.66
CA ALA A 6 -18.59 14.23 -11.55
C ALA A 6 -17.74 14.78 -12.71
N GLY A 7 -16.42 14.61 -12.63
CA GLY A 7 -15.50 15.08 -13.68
C GLY A 7 -14.05 14.86 -13.31
N TYR A 8 -13.17 14.94 -14.31
CA TYR A 8 -11.73 14.85 -14.13
C TYR A 8 -11.10 16.24 -14.13
N GLY A 9 -10.23 16.53 -13.17
CA GLY A 9 -9.40 17.74 -13.22
C GLY A 9 -8.30 17.67 -14.28
N MET A 10 -7.83 16.45 -14.59
CA MET A 10 -6.85 16.14 -15.63
C MET A 10 -7.16 14.76 -16.22
N TYR A 11 -7.13 14.64 -17.56
CA TYR A 11 -7.26 13.37 -18.27
C TYR A 11 -6.10 13.23 -19.26
N GLY A 12 -5.22 12.25 -19.02
CA GLY A 12 -4.15 11.90 -19.95
C GLY A 12 -4.38 10.51 -20.53
N SER A 13 -4.42 10.41 -21.85
CA SER A 13 -4.71 9.16 -22.56
C SER A 13 -3.77 9.00 -23.75
N ALA A 14 -3.17 7.81 -23.85
CA ALA A 14 -2.36 7.40 -24.99
C ALA A 14 -2.89 6.04 -25.46
N PRO A 15 -3.85 6.00 -26.41
CA PRO A 15 -4.64 4.82 -26.70
C PRO A 15 -3.90 3.74 -27.50
N SER A 16 -2.64 3.98 -27.87
CA SER A 16 -1.85 2.98 -28.59
C SER A 16 -1.65 1.72 -27.73
N THR A 17 -1.96 0.57 -28.30
CA THR A 17 -1.71 -0.74 -27.68
C THR A 17 -0.30 -1.27 -27.97
N SER A 18 0.55 -0.47 -28.61
CA SER A 18 1.92 -0.83 -28.96
C SER A 18 2.88 0.36 -28.87
N GLY A 19 4.18 0.08 -28.74
CA GLY A 19 5.22 1.09 -28.56
C GLY A 19 5.31 1.62 -27.12
N LEU A 20 6.27 2.52 -26.89
CA LEU A 20 6.46 3.18 -25.60
C LEU A 20 5.55 4.40 -25.51
N VAL A 21 4.50 4.32 -24.71
CA VAL A 21 3.52 5.41 -24.56
C VAL A 21 3.24 5.74 -23.11
N TYR A 22 2.96 7.00 -22.84
CA TYR A 22 2.62 7.52 -21.52
C TYR A 22 1.36 8.37 -21.63
N GLY A 23 0.29 7.99 -20.93
CA GLY A 23 -0.90 8.85 -20.83
C GLY A 23 -0.64 10.13 -20.01
N VAL A 24 0.16 10.00 -18.95
CA VAL A 24 0.67 11.11 -18.12
C VAL A 24 2.11 10.77 -17.70
N TYR A 25 3.03 11.73 -17.80
CA TYR A 25 4.42 11.59 -17.33
C TYR A 25 4.76 12.75 -16.38
N GLY A 26 4.80 12.46 -15.08
CA GLY A 26 5.22 13.41 -14.04
C GLY A 26 6.62 13.07 -13.54
N ALA A 27 7.50 14.06 -13.42
CA ALA A 27 8.89 13.85 -13.06
C ALA A 27 9.44 14.98 -12.17
N THR A 28 10.45 14.63 -11.38
CA THR A 28 11.23 15.54 -10.54
C THR A 28 12.64 14.98 -10.40
N ASN A 29 13.63 15.87 -10.37
CA ASN A 29 15.04 15.48 -10.18
C ASN A 29 15.44 15.43 -8.70
N SER A 30 14.56 15.87 -7.77
CA SER A 30 14.83 15.72 -6.34
C SER A 30 14.60 14.26 -5.94
N THR A 31 15.67 13.59 -5.53
CA THR A 31 15.67 12.17 -5.16
C THR A 31 15.18 11.90 -3.73
N VAL A 32 15.10 12.94 -2.90
CA VAL A 32 14.73 12.82 -1.47
C VAL A 32 13.37 13.43 -1.17
N SER A 33 13.03 14.56 -1.80
CA SER A 33 11.86 15.37 -1.43
C SER A 33 10.94 15.72 -2.59
N GLY A 34 11.26 15.28 -3.81
CA GLY A 34 10.43 15.50 -4.99
C GLY A 34 9.41 14.37 -5.17
N TYR A 35 8.23 14.73 -5.67
CA TYR A 35 7.23 13.75 -6.10
C TYR A 35 6.90 13.97 -7.59
N GLY A 36 7.02 12.92 -8.41
CA GLY A 36 6.50 12.94 -9.79
C GLY A 36 4.96 12.95 -9.82
N VAL A 37 4.35 12.29 -8.83
CA VAL A 37 2.91 12.35 -8.52
C VAL A 37 2.75 12.38 -6.99
N PHE A 38 2.05 13.38 -6.46
CA PHE A 38 1.66 13.48 -5.06
C PHE A 38 0.14 13.66 -4.98
N SER A 39 -0.56 12.70 -4.37
CA SER A 39 -2.02 12.72 -4.25
C SER A 39 -2.43 13.18 -2.86
N ALA A 40 -3.13 14.30 -2.77
CA ALA A 40 -3.83 14.72 -1.56
C ALA A 40 -5.19 13.98 -1.48
N GLY A 41 -5.15 12.70 -1.11
CA GLY A 41 -6.30 11.81 -1.07
C GLY A 41 -5.96 10.40 -1.57
N ASN A 42 -6.99 9.60 -1.85
CA ASN A 42 -6.80 8.21 -2.30
C ASN A 42 -6.14 8.15 -3.69
N PHE A 43 -5.28 7.14 -3.88
CA PHE A 43 -4.71 6.80 -5.19
C PHE A 43 -5.27 5.45 -5.66
N GLY A 44 -5.83 5.42 -6.87
CA GLY A 44 -6.50 4.24 -7.43
C GLY A 44 -5.85 3.77 -8.72
N ALA A 45 -6.03 2.49 -9.03
CA ALA A 45 -5.69 1.89 -10.32
C ALA A 45 -6.74 0.82 -10.65
N SER A 46 -7.19 0.76 -11.90
CA SER A 46 -8.04 -0.32 -12.41
C SER A 46 -7.22 -1.54 -12.86
N GLY A 47 -5.91 -1.37 -13.00
CA GLY A 47 -4.93 -2.43 -13.18
C GLY A 47 -3.97 -2.52 -12.00
N THR A 48 -2.77 -3.05 -12.23
CA THR A 48 -1.78 -3.30 -11.17
C THR A 48 -1.15 -2.01 -10.63
N LYS A 49 -0.89 -1.97 -9.33
CA LYS A 49 -0.04 -0.93 -8.70
C LYS A 49 1.41 -1.41 -8.66
N SER A 50 2.25 -0.87 -9.54
CA SER A 50 3.64 -1.33 -9.71
C SER A 50 4.66 -0.19 -9.72
N PHE A 51 5.90 -0.51 -9.35
CA PHE A 51 7.06 0.26 -9.78
C PHE A 51 7.92 -0.59 -10.72
N ARG A 52 8.69 0.09 -11.59
CA ARG A 52 9.66 -0.55 -12.48
C ARG A 52 11.04 0.07 -12.28
N ILE A 53 12.07 -0.73 -12.40
CA ILE A 53 13.47 -0.33 -12.45
C ILE A 53 14.17 -1.08 -13.57
N ASP A 54 15.33 -0.62 -13.99
CA ASP A 54 16.18 -1.39 -14.90
C ASP A 54 16.53 -2.72 -14.23
N HIS A 55 16.54 -3.80 -15.02
CA HIS A 55 16.84 -5.11 -14.48
C HIS A 55 18.29 -5.16 -13.99
N PRO A 56 18.57 -5.59 -12.74
CA PRO A 56 19.89 -5.45 -12.13
C PRO A 56 21.00 -6.24 -12.85
N THR A 57 20.65 -7.29 -13.60
CA THR A 57 21.61 -8.10 -14.38
C THR A 57 21.53 -7.89 -15.90
N ASP A 58 20.57 -7.10 -16.38
CA ASP A 58 20.36 -6.85 -17.81
C ASP A 58 19.65 -5.50 -18.06
N PRO A 59 20.24 -4.38 -17.59
CA PRO A 59 19.56 -3.09 -17.52
C PRO A 59 19.29 -2.48 -18.90
N THR A 60 20.06 -2.85 -19.93
CA THR A 60 19.90 -2.31 -21.28
C THR A 60 18.74 -2.92 -22.04
N ASN A 61 18.28 -4.11 -21.64
CA ASN A 61 17.29 -4.88 -22.41
C ASN A 61 16.03 -5.21 -21.61
N LYS A 62 16.04 -5.11 -20.28
CA LYS A 62 14.95 -5.55 -19.42
C LYS A 62 14.61 -4.56 -18.32
N PHE A 63 13.33 -4.51 -17.99
CA PHE A 63 12.84 -3.94 -16.75
C PHE A 63 12.52 -5.04 -15.74
N LEU A 64 12.72 -4.73 -14.46
CA LEU A 64 12.20 -5.49 -13.33
C LEU A 64 11.01 -4.74 -12.72
N LEU A 65 9.87 -5.42 -12.61
CA LEU A 65 8.64 -4.86 -12.03
C LEU A 65 8.40 -5.47 -10.66
N HIS A 66 7.96 -4.63 -9.73
CA HIS A 66 7.43 -5.04 -8.43
C HIS A 66 6.05 -4.46 -8.22
N TYR A 67 5.24 -5.14 -7.42
CA TYR A 67 3.84 -4.83 -7.23
C TYR A 67 3.52 -4.61 -5.76
N CYS A 68 2.53 -3.78 -5.49
CA CYS A 68 1.95 -3.66 -4.16
C CYS A 68 1.24 -4.96 -3.76
N ILE A 69 1.26 -5.29 -2.48
CA ILE A 69 0.44 -6.37 -1.92
C ILE A 69 -1.01 -5.90 -1.88
N GLU A 70 -1.93 -6.73 -2.37
CA GLU A 70 -3.37 -6.44 -2.41
C GLU A 70 -4.11 -7.37 -1.44
N SER A 71 -4.84 -6.77 -0.50
CA SER A 71 -5.60 -7.45 0.55
C SER A 71 -6.90 -6.67 0.80
N PRO A 72 -8.00 -7.34 1.19
CA PRO A 72 -9.21 -6.64 1.65
C PRO A 72 -8.96 -5.81 2.91
N GLU A 73 -7.92 -6.14 3.69
CA GLU A 73 -7.46 -5.33 4.82
C GLU A 73 -6.24 -4.49 4.43
N VAL A 74 -6.17 -3.25 4.92
CA VAL A 74 -4.97 -2.44 4.75
C VAL A 74 -3.92 -2.90 5.76
N LEU A 75 -2.97 -3.71 5.31
CA LEU A 75 -1.97 -4.33 6.17
C LEU A 75 -0.62 -3.60 6.11
N ASN A 76 0.00 -3.42 7.27
CA ASN A 76 1.41 -3.11 7.40
C ASN A 76 2.17 -4.40 7.73
N SER A 77 3.15 -4.75 6.90
CA SER A 77 3.98 -5.93 7.08
C SER A 77 5.37 -5.56 7.60
N TYR A 78 5.80 -6.24 8.66
CA TYR A 78 7.12 -6.12 9.26
C TYR A 78 7.77 -7.51 9.29
N SER A 79 9.05 -7.61 8.96
CA SER A 79 9.75 -8.88 8.97
C SER A 79 11.21 -8.72 9.30
N GLY A 80 11.82 -9.77 9.83
CA GLY A 80 13.24 -9.81 10.09
C GLY A 80 13.72 -11.20 10.44
N THR A 81 14.99 -11.28 10.83
CA THR A 81 15.56 -12.50 11.40
C THR A 81 16.20 -12.19 12.74
N ILE A 82 16.12 -13.12 13.69
CA ILE A 82 16.72 -12.99 15.02
C ILE A 82 17.42 -14.28 15.42
N ARG A 83 18.46 -14.18 16.25
CA ARG A 83 19.08 -15.34 16.90
C ARG A 83 18.54 -15.48 18.31
N LEU A 84 18.26 -16.73 18.68
CA LEU A 84 17.86 -17.09 20.04
C LEU A 84 19.06 -17.06 20.98
N ASP A 85 18.82 -16.69 22.22
CA ASP A 85 19.80 -16.64 23.29
C ASP A 85 20.20 -18.04 23.80
N GLY A 86 20.99 -18.10 24.88
CA GLY A 86 21.44 -19.36 25.48
C GLY A 86 20.32 -20.24 26.04
N SER A 87 19.12 -19.69 26.23
CA SER A 87 17.92 -20.38 26.71
C SER A 87 16.95 -20.71 25.59
N GLY A 88 17.28 -20.40 24.33
CA GLY A 88 16.38 -20.62 23.19
C GLY A 88 15.26 -19.58 23.08
N ASN A 89 15.45 -18.39 23.65
CA ASN A 89 14.49 -17.29 23.64
C ASN A 89 14.99 -16.09 22.83
N ALA A 90 14.08 -15.23 22.39
CA ALA A 90 14.44 -13.92 21.86
C ALA A 90 13.32 -12.91 22.09
N GLU A 91 13.72 -11.64 22.18
CA GLU A 91 12.83 -10.49 22.25
C GLU A 91 12.96 -9.70 20.94
N VAL A 92 11.85 -9.50 20.24
CA VAL A 92 11.82 -8.71 19.00
C VAL A 92 11.25 -7.33 19.32
N ALA A 93 12.09 -6.30 19.24
CA ALA A 93 11.67 -4.91 19.35
C ALA A 93 11.14 -4.39 18.00
N LEU A 94 10.02 -3.69 18.04
CA LEU A 94 9.40 -3.06 16.88
C LEU A 94 9.73 -1.55 16.85
N PRO A 95 9.59 -0.88 15.69
CA PRO A 95 9.82 0.55 15.60
C PRO A 95 8.99 1.34 16.62
N ASP A 96 9.54 2.43 17.15
CA ASP A 96 8.91 3.26 18.20
C ASP A 96 7.52 3.80 17.80
N TYR A 97 7.22 3.89 16.51
CA TYR A 97 5.91 4.33 15.99
C TYR A 97 4.88 3.19 15.84
N PHE A 98 5.26 1.93 16.02
CA PHE A 98 4.44 0.77 15.65
C PHE A 98 3.05 0.83 16.30
N ALA A 99 2.99 1.12 17.60
CA ALA A 99 1.74 1.22 18.35
C ALA A 99 0.77 2.28 17.82
N ALA A 100 1.29 3.36 17.22
CA ALA A 100 0.47 4.49 16.81
C ALA A 100 -0.27 4.28 15.48
N ILE A 101 0.12 3.26 14.69
CA ILE A 101 -0.38 3.06 13.33
C ILE A 101 -0.85 1.63 13.05
N ASN A 102 -0.82 0.73 14.03
CA ASN A 102 -1.16 -0.69 13.86
C ASN A 102 -2.15 -1.18 14.92
N ALA A 103 -2.99 -2.12 14.51
CA ALA A 103 -3.89 -2.91 15.34
C ALA A 103 -3.87 -4.37 14.86
N ASP A 104 -4.40 -5.30 15.66
CA ASP A 104 -4.57 -6.72 15.30
C ASP A 104 -3.31 -7.38 14.69
N PRO A 105 -2.18 -7.47 15.42
CA PRO A 105 -0.95 -8.06 14.91
C PRO A 105 -1.08 -9.59 14.78
N ARG A 106 -0.65 -10.12 13.63
CA ARG A 106 -0.64 -11.55 13.29
C ARG A 106 0.79 -12.01 13.08
N TYR A 107 1.18 -13.11 13.73
CA TYR A 107 2.57 -13.56 13.79
C TYR A 107 2.81 -14.80 12.92
N ALA A 108 3.94 -14.81 12.23
CA ALA A 108 4.47 -16.01 11.58
C ALA A 108 5.95 -16.18 11.95
N LEU A 109 6.31 -17.39 12.41
CA LEU A 109 7.68 -17.76 12.76
C LEU A 109 8.16 -18.91 11.88
N THR A 110 9.42 -18.89 11.48
CA THR A 110 10.06 -19.97 10.73
C THR A 110 11.44 -20.24 11.28
N ALA A 111 11.67 -21.46 11.78
CA ALA A 111 13.00 -21.91 12.16
C ALA A 111 13.90 -22.02 10.92
N VAL A 112 15.13 -21.50 10.99
CA VAL A 112 16.07 -21.48 9.87
C VAL A 112 17.25 -22.40 10.16
N GLY A 113 17.52 -23.32 9.24
CA GLY A 113 18.67 -24.23 9.27
C GLY A 113 18.43 -25.55 10.00
N ALA A 114 17.57 -25.59 11.02
CA ALA A 114 17.15 -26.82 11.68
C ALA A 114 15.72 -26.71 12.25
N PRO A 115 14.96 -27.82 12.36
CA PRO A 115 13.64 -27.82 13.00
C PRO A 115 13.72 -27.37 14.47
N MET A 116 12.73 -26.59 14.90
CA MET A 116 12.51 -26.21 16.30
C MET A 116 11.04 -26.46 16.63
N PRO A 117 10.64 -27.70 16.98
CA PRO A 117 9.23 -28.11 17.05
C PRO A 117 8.44 -27.42 18.17
N LEU A 118 9.13 -26.84 19.16
CA LEU A 118 8.51 -26.08 20.25
C LEU A 118 8.56 -24.57 20.02
N LEU A 119 9.00 -24.09 18.84
CA LEU A 119 9.12 -22.66 18.55
C LEU A 119 7.73 -21.99 18.53
N HIS A 120 7.54 -20.96 19.35
CA HIS A 120 6.28 -20.22 19.44
C HIS A 120 6.51 -18.76 19.87
N VAL A 121 5.48 -17.93 19.67
CA VAL A 121 5.39 -16.61 20.31
C VAL A 121 5.01 -16.83 21.77
N SER A 122 5.94 -16.58 22.70
CA SER A 122 5.71 -16.76 24.14
C SER A 122 5.07 -15.55 24.80
N ARG A 123 5.17 -14.38 24.16
CA ARG A 123 4.49 -13.17 24.61
C ARG A 123 4.13 -12.32 23.41
N GLU A 124 2.85 -12.07 23.22
CA GLU A 124 2.35 -11.16 22.20
C GLU A 124 2.64 -9.69 22.54
N ILE A 125 2.49 -8.83 21.53
CA ILE A 125 2.44 -7.39 21.73
C ILE A 125 1.24 -7.08 22.63
N SER A 126 1.47 -6.30 23.69
CA SER A 126 0.40 -5.91 24.61
C SER A 126 -0.68 -5.12 23.89
N ALA A 127 -1.94 -5.56 23.99
CA ALA A 127 -3.09 -4.83 23.48
C ALA A 127 -3.19 -3.42 24.10
N ALA A 128 -2.75 -3.24 25.36
CA ALA A 128 -2.71 -1.93 26.00
C ALA A 128 -1.66 -0.99 25.39
N ALA A 129 -0.61 -1.54 24.75
CA ALA A 129 0.37 -0.72 24.03
C ALA A 129 -0.18 -0.23 22.68
N LEU A 130 -1.10 -0.98 22.06
CA LEU A 130 -1.77 -0.63 20.80
C LEU A 130 -2.97 0.29 21.06
N SER A 131 -2.72 1.50 21.58
CA SER A 131 -3.79 2.43 21.94
C SER A 131 -4.29 3.24 20.73
N VAL A 132 -5.61 3.18 20.52
CA VAL A 132 -6.33 3.97 19.49
C VAL A 132 -6.50 5.45 19.88
N ASP A 133 -6.08 5.86 21.07
CA ASP A 133 -6.29 7.23 21.58
C ASP A 133 -4.99 8.03 21.73
N HIS A 134 -3.89 7.54 21.14
CA HIS A 134 -2.62 8.25 21.18
C HIS A 134 -2.74 9.65 20.57
N LYS A 135 -2.49 10.69 21.38
CA LYS A 135 -2.53 12.09 20.95
C LYS A 135 -1.16 12.54 20.46
N ALA A 136 -1.15 13.37 19.43
CA ALA A 136 0.07 13.99 18.92
C ALA A 136 0.85 14.66 20.08
N GLY A 137 2.16 14.40 20.13
CA GLY A 137 3.05 14.92 21.16
C GLY A 137 3.13 14.11 22.45
N GLN A 138 2.34 13.03 22.61
CA GLN A 138 2.52 12.10 23.72
C GLN A 138 3.61 11.06 23.42
N PRO A 139 4.22 10.44 24.44
CA PRO A 139 5.09 9.28 24.24
C PRO A 139 4.31 8.08 23.68
N ILE A 140 4.85 7.43 22.64
CA ILE A 140 4.30 6.19 22.10
C ILE A 140 4.90 5.02 22.88
N ALA A 141 4.05 4.07 23.29
CA ALA A 141 4.53 2.85 23.94
C ALA A 141 5.36 2.02 22.94
N ARG A 142 6.56 1.60 23.37
CA ARG A 142 7.37 0.67 22.58
C ARG A 142 6.70 -0.70 22.54
N CYS A 143 6.62 -1.27 21.35
CA CYS A 143 6.09 -2.62 21.16
C CYS A 143 7.21 -3.62 21.02
N SER A 144 7.03 -4.77 21.65
CA SER A 144 7.87 -5.95 21.46
C SER A 144 7.06 -7.22 21.71
N PHE A 145 7.51 -8.31 21.11
CA PHE A 145 7.00 -9.66 21.36
C PHE A 145 8.16 -10.61 21.63
N SER A 146 7.88 -11.69 22.35
CA SER A 146 8.87 -12.68 22.74
C SER A 146 8.67 -13.99 21.98
N ILE A 147 9.77 -14.62 21.61
CA ILE A 147 9.84 -15.94 20.96
C ILE A 147 10.52 -16.89 21.94
N SER A 148 10.00 -18.11 22.07
CA SER A 148 10.57 -19.16 22.93
C SER A 148 10.46 -20.55 22.31
N GLY A 149 11.09 -21.53 22.96
CA GLY A 149 11.01 -22.94 22.60
C GLY A 149 11.85 -23.32 21.39
N GLY A 150 12.82 -22.48 21.01
CA GLY A 150 13.82 -22.85 20.03
C GLY A 150 15.11 -23.39 20.66
N THR A 151 16.06 -23.73 19.80
CA THR A 151 17.39 -24.20 20.21
C THR A 151 18.31 -23.02 20.51
N PRO A 152 19.15 -23.06 21.56
CA PRO A 152 20.12 -22.01 21.82
C PRO A 152 20.97 -21.61 20.61
N GLY A 153 21.09 -20.31 20.34
CA GLY A 153 21.80 -19.78 19.16
C GLY A 153 21.09 -19.99 17.81
N GLY A 154 19.94 -20.65 17.80
CA GLY A 154 19.12 -20.91 16.62
C GLY A 154 18.69 -19.63 15.92
N LYS A 155 18.55 -19.68 14.59
CA LYS A 155 18.08 -18.55 13.79
C LYS A 155 16.59 -18.71 13.49
N VAL A 156 15.83 -17.63 13.67
CA VAL A 156 14.40 -17.57 13.38
C VAL A 156 14.14 -16.43 12.41
N SER A 157 13.37 -16.70 11.35
CA SER A 157 12.73 -15.67 10.54
C SER A 157 11.36 -15.37 11.13
N TRP A 158 11.01 -14.09 11.24
CA TRP A 158 9.73 -13.66 11.78
C TRP A 158 9.06 -12.68 10.84
N ARG A 159 7.72 -12.70 10.83
CA ARG A 159 6.86 -11.73 10.17
C ARG A 159 5.70 -11.35 11.09
N ILE A 160 5.35 -10.07 11.06
CA ILE A 160 4.11 -9.52 11.61
C ILE A 160 3.36 -8.84 10.48
N ASP A 161 2.11 -9.22 10.28
CA ASP A 161 1.14 -8.43 9.53
C ASP A 161 0.18 -7.80 10.53
N ALA A 162 -0.04 -6.48 10.45
CA ALA A 162 -0.95 -5.77 11.34
C ALA A 162 -1.89 -4.88 10.54
N VAL A 163 -3.14 -4.75 10.99
CA VAL A 163 -4.13 -3.86 10.39
C VAL A 163 -3.72 -2.41 10.63
N ARG A 164 -3.64 -1.64 9.54
CA ARG A 164 -3.28 -0.22 9.57
C ARG A 164 -4.38 0.57 10.32
N ASN A 165 -3.96 1.40 11.26
CA ASN A 165 -4.83 2.08 12.23
C ASN A 165 -4.40 3.53 12.52
N ASP A 166 -3.71 4.20 11.60
CA ASP A 166 -3.39 5.63 11.78
C ASP A 166 -4.64 6.52 11.69
N LEU A 167 -4.48 7.83 11.97
CA LEU A 167 -5.58 8.78 12.04
C LEU A 167 -6.41 8.83 10.75
N TRP A 168 -5.76 8.72 9.58
CA TRP A 168 -6.49 8.76 8.31
C TRP A 168 -7.45 7.58 8.18
N VAL A 169 -6.99 6.36 8.44
CA VAL A 169 -7.80 5.14 8.33
C VAL A 169 -8.90 5.13 9.40
N ARG A 170 -8.64 5.62 10.60
CA ARG A 170 -9.66 5.71 11.66
C ARG A 170 -10.78 6.69 11.31
N THR A 171 -10.45 7.85 10.73
CA THR A 171 -11.45 8.88 10.41
C THR A 171 -12.23 8.57 9.13
N ASN A 172 -11.58 7.99 8.12
CA ASN A 172 -12.18 7.78 6.79
C ASN A 172 -12.61 6.33 6.54
N GLY A 173 -12.20 5.39 7.41
CA GLY A 173 -12.33 3.96 7.18
C GLY A 173 -11.36 3.43 6.11
N ALA A 174 -11.46 2.13 5.88
CA ALA A 174 -10.87 1.44 4.74
C ALA A 174 -11.96 0.59 4.08
N PRO A 175 -12.90 1.21 3.33
CA PRO A 175 -14.01 0.48 2.74
C PRO A 175 -13.46 -0.55 1.75
N VAL A 176 -13.83 -1.80 1.95
CA VAL A 176 -13.44 -2.93 1.07
C VAL A 176 -14.36 -2.98 -0.14
N GLU A 177 -15.60 -2.53 0.03
CA GLU A 177 -16.63 -2.47 -1.00
C GLU A 177 -17.32 -1.12 -0.94
N ILE A 178 -17.53 -0.51 -2.11
CA ILE A 178 -18.30 0.71 -2.27
C ILE A 178 -19.20 0.59 -3.50
N ASP A 179 -20.38 1.20 -3.43
CA ASP A 179 -21.23 1.32 -4.60
C ASP A 179 -20.61 2.27 -5.61
N LYS A 180 -20.67 1.91 -6.90
CA LYS A 180 -20.40 2.85 -7.98
C LYS A 180 -21.42 3.99 -7.95
N VAL A 181 -20.93 5.21 -8.10
CA VAL A 181 -21.73 6.43 -8.09
C VAL A 181 -21.69 7.16 -9.43
N GLY A 182 -22.67 8.02 -9.67
CA GLY A 182 -22.72 8.89 -10.86
C GLY A 182 -22.52 8.14 -12.18
N LEU A 183 -21.60 8.65 -13.00
CA LEU A 183 -21.31 8.12 -14.34
C LEU A 183 -20.63 6.74 -14.32
N GLU A 184 -20.07 6.30 -13.19
CA GLU A 184 -19.46 4.98 -13.06
C GLU A 184 -20.51 3.87 -12.86
N ARG A 185 -21.72 4.21 -12.39
CA ARG A 185 -22.77 3.22 -12.20
C ARG A 185 -23.14 2.58 -13.54
N ALA A 186 -23.17 1.24 -13.56
CA ALA A 186 -23.35 0.43 -14.76
C ALA A 186 -22.26 0.63 -15.85
N ALA A 187 -21.11 1.22 -15.53
CA ALA A 187 -19.94 1.27 -16.40
C ALA A 187 -18.85 0.28 -15.93
N TYR A 188 -18.06 -0.22 -16.89
CA TYR A 188 -16.88 -1.05 -16.65
C TYR A 188 -15.64 -0.21 -16.89
N GLN A 189 -14.60 -0.36 -16.04
CA GLN A 189 -13.31 0.27 -16.28
C GLN A 189 -12.57 -0.38 -17.47
N HIS A 190 -12.80 -1.68 -17.67
CA HIS A 190 -12.24 -2.50 -18.76
C HIS A 190 -13.36 -3.32 -19.45
N PRO A 191 -14.26 -2.68 -20.23
CA PRO A 191 -15.43 -3.35 -20.81
C PRO A 191 -15.09 -4.54 -21.72
N GLU A 192 -13.95 -4.50 -22.40
CA GLU A 192 -13.43 -5.56 -23.27
C GLU A 192 -13.25 -6.89 -22.52
N GLN A 193 -12.87 -6.85 -21.24
CA GLN A 193 -12.71 -8.04 -20.41
C GLN A 193 -14.04 -8.74 -20.09
N TYR A 194 -15.16 -8.03 -20.29
CA TYR A 194 -16.52 -8.51 -20.03
C TYR A 194 -17.34 -8.67 -21.33
N GLY A 195 -16.69 -8.59 -22.50
CA GLY A 195 -17.36 -8.65 -23.81
C GLY A 195 -18.36 -7.50 -24.02
N LYS A 196 -18.17 -6.37 -23.32
CA LYS A 196 -19.03 -5.18 -23.44
C LYS A 196 -18.40 -4.18 -24.42
N PRO A 197 -19.23 -3.38 -25.11
CA PRO A 197 -18.71 -2.33 -25.97
C PRO A 197 -17.99 -1.26 -25.13
N PRO A 198 -16.93 -0.60 -25.68
CA PRO A 198 -16.33 0.56 -25.05
C PRO A 198 -17.39 1.62 -24.79
N ARG A 199 -17.47 2.13 -23.56
CA ARG A 199 -18.37 3.22 -23.20
C ARG A 199 -17.54 4.47 -22.98
N THR A 200 -17.76 5.50 -23.80
CA THR A 200 -17.26 6.84 -23.50
C THR A 200 -18.12 7.40 -22.36
N ILE A 201 -17.52 7.70 -21.21
CA ILE A 201 -18.18 8.52 -20.19
C ILE A 201 -18.27 9.93 -20.81
N PRO A 202 -19.48 10.47 -21.09
CA PRO A 202 -19.61 11.74 -21.81
C PRO A 202 -18.96 12.86 -21.02
N PHE A 203 -18.07 13.62 -21.66
CA PHE A 203 -17.52 14.86 -21.12
C PHE A 203 -18.64 15.90 -21.01
N ALA A 204 -18.60 16.73 -19.98
CA ALA A 204 -19.35 17.99 -19.99
C ALA A 204 -18.73 18.91 -21.06
N GLU A 205 -19.08 18.71 -22.33
CA GLU A 205 -18.61 19.49 -23.48
C GLU A 205 -19.30 20.87 -23.60
N SER A 206 -20.15 21.28 -22.65
CA SER A 206 -21.05 22.42 -22.87
C SER A 206 -20.49 23.82 -22.57
N GLU A 207 -19.21 24.02 -22.20
CA GLU A 207 -18.72 25.37 -21.83
C GLU A 207 -17.34 25.79 -22.36
N VAL A 208 -16.86 25.25 -23.49
CA VAL A 208 -15.62 25.76 -24.14
C VAL A 208 -15.86 26.36 -25.52
N LYS A 209 -17.11 26.41 -26.00
CA LYS A 209 -17.43 26.95 -27.34
C LYS A 209 -17.65 28.48 -27.42
N SER A 210 -17.39 29.28 -26.38
CA SER A 210 -17.72 30.73 -26.43
C SER A 210 -16.53 31.71 -26.31
N ILE A 211 -15.28 31.28 -26.48
CA ILE A 211 -14.12 32.20 -26.37
C ILE A 211 -13.41 32.47 -27.72
N THR A 212 -13.77 31.78 -28.81
CA THR A 212 -13.13 31.97 -30.13
C THR A 212 -13.99 32.66 -31.19
N GLU A 213 -15.07 33.34 -30.82
CA GLU A 213 -15.82 34.22 -31.73
C GLU A 213 -16.11 35.57 -31.08
N ARG A 214 -15.08 36.41 -30.96
CA ARG A 214 -15.18 37.87 -30.95
C ARG A 214 -13.94 38.43 -31.65
N ASP A 215 -14.03 38.54 -32.96
CA ASP A 215 -13.33 39.59 -33.72
C ASP A 215 -13.95 40.95 -33.40
#